data_AF-A0A2D5C9R5-F1
#
_entry.id   AF-A0A2D5C9R5-F1
#
_cell.length_a   1.000
_cell.length_b   1.000
_cell.length_c   1.000
_cell.angle_alpha   90.00
_cell.angle_beta   90.00
_cell.angle_gamma   90.00
#
_symmetry.space_group_name_H-M   'P 1'
#
loop_
_entity.id
_entity.type
_entity.pdbx_description
1 polymer ?
#
loop_
_entity_poly.entity_id
_entity_poly.type
_entity_poly.pdbx_seq_one_letter_code
_entity_poly.pdbx_strand_id
1 'polypeptide(L)'
;MALNKKEQEILNQIEQELLKNDPDLANTVKESTLSKYTRTRAVVSFFIFCIGLLTMFSTYIVLPTIALVGFAVMALSAYIFVSNTKALLNAENINEWNFKQVYTVLRNKDNSRQS
;
A
#
# COMPACT_ATOMS: atom_id res chain seq x y z
N MET A 1 -14.32 -17.75 8.37
CA MET A 1 -15.16 -18.16 9.52
C MET A 1 -16.05 -16.99 9.88
N ALA A 2 -17.37 -17.19 10.02
CA ALA A 2 -18.29 -16.14 10.43
C ALA A 2 -18.40 -16.13 11.96
N LEU A 3 -18.38 -14.94 12.57
CA LEU A 3 -18.31 -14.75 14.01
C LEU A 3 -19.64 -15.13 14.70
N ASN A 4 -19.60 -15.66 15.93
CA ASN A 4 -20.79 -16.03 16.69
C ASN A 4 -21.57 -14.78 17.17
N LYS A 5 -22.89 -14.89 17.35
CA LYS A 5 -23.77 -13.75 17.70
C LYS A 5 -23.32 -13.00 18.95
N LYS A 6 -22.85 -13.72 19.98
CA LYS A 6 -22.34 -13.12 21.23
C LYS A 6 -21.04 -12.35 21.04
N GLU A 7 -20.16 -12.87 20.20
CA GLU A 7 -18.87 -12.24 19.91
C GLU A 7 -19.07 -10.94 19.10
N GLN A 8 -20.04 -10.93 18.18
CA GLN A 8 -20.44 -9.73 17.43
C GLN A 8 -20.98 -8.63 18.36
N GLU A 9 -21.75 -9.01 19.37
CA GLU A 9 -22.39 -8.11 20.34
C GLU A 9 -21.37 -7.50 21.31
N ILE A 10 -20.37 -8.29 21.73
CA ILE A 10 -19.22 -7.80 22.49
C ILE A 10 -18.38 -6.85 21.62
N LEU A 11 -18.17 -7.17 20.35
CA LEU A 11 -17.43 -6.29 19.42
C LEU A 11 -18.10 -4.93 19.26
N ASN A 12 -19.43 -4.91 19.09
CA ASN A 12 -20.21 -3.68 18.94
C ASN A 12 -20.17 -2.83 20.21
N GLN A 13 -20.20 -3.45 21.39
CA GLN A 13 -20.07 -2.74 22.67
C GLN A 13 -18.68 -2.11 22.80
N ILE A 14 -17.64 -2.85 22.45
CA ILE A 14 -16.26 -2.34 22.45
C ILE A 14 -16.10 -1.21 21.43
N GLU A 15 -16.67 -1.30 20.22
CA GLU A 15 -16.65 -0.19 19.25
C GLU A 15 -17.37 1.06 19.78
N GLN A 16 -18.53 0.90 20.41
CA GLN A 16 -19.29 2.02 20.98
C GLN A 16 -18.56 2.68 22.15
N GLU A 17 -17.95 1.90 23.04
CA GLU A 17 -17.16 2.43 24.15
C GLU A 17 -15.84 3.06 23.67
N LEU A 18 -15.17 2.47 22.68
CA LEU A 18 -13.96 3.05 22.08
C LEU A 18 -14.24 4.36 21.35
N LEU A 19 -15.33 4.45 20.57
CA LEU A 19 -15.73 5.67 19.86
C LEU A 19 -16.04 6.82 20.82
N LYS A 20 -16.59 6.51 21.99
CA LYS A 20 -17.04 7.51 22.96
C LYS A 20 -15.89 8.04 23.83
N ASN A 21 -14.89 7.21 24.12
CA ASN A 21 -13.78 7.56 24.98
C ASN A 21 -12.56 8.10 24.22
N ASP A 22 -12.30 7.62 23.00
CA ASP A 22 -11.11 8.03 22.24
C ASP A 22 -11.34 7.96 20.71
N PRO A 23 -11.97 9.00 20.12
CA PRO A 23 -12.22 9.06 18.68
C PRO A 23 -10.93 9.10 17.84
N ASP A 24 -9.82 9.53 18.43
CA ASP A 24 -8.52 9.64 17.75
C ASP A 24 -7.82 8.27 17.64
N LEU A 25 -8.04 7.39 18.63
CA LEU A 25 -7.62 6.00 18.58
C LEU A 25 -8.33 5.22 17.47
N ALA A 26 -9.64 5.43 17.29
CA ALA A 26 -10.47 4.78 16.28
C ALA A 26 -9.99 5.10 14.84
N ASN A 27 -9.60 6.35 14.60
CA ASN A 27 -8.98 6.75 13.34
C ASN A 27 -7.57 6.16 13.20
N THR A 28 -6.80 6.14 14.28
CA THR A 28 -5.44 5.59 14.30
C THR A 28 -5.41 4.07 14.02
N VAL A 29 -6.34 3.26 14.53
CA VAL A 29 -6.36 1.81 14.24
C VAL A 29 -6.82 1.49 12.82
N LYS A 30 -7.79 2.25 12.27
CA LYS A 30 -8.24 2.12 10.88
C LYS A 30 -7.15 2.55 9.90
N GLU A 31 -6.49 3.67 10.15
CA GLU A 31 -5.40 4.17 9.30
C GLU A 31 -4.12 3.33 9.44
N SER A 32 -3.74 2.92 10.67
CA SER A 32 -2.49 2.18 10.90
C SER A 32 -2.47 0.79 10.28
N THR A 33 -3.62 0.11 10.26
CA THR A 33 -3.73 -1.24 9.67
C THR A 33 -3.64 -1.20 8.16
N LEU A 34 -4.22 -0.19 7.49
CA LEU A 34 -4.16 -0.07 6.02
C LEU A 34 -2.85 0.57 5.53
N SER A 35 -2.33 1.58 6.24
CA SER A 35 -1.17 2.36 5.80
C SER A 35 0.15 1.61 6.01
N LYS A 36 0.40 0.99 7.18
CA LYS A 36 1.67 0.27 7.43
C LYS A 36 1.80 -1.02 6.62
N TYR A 37 0.71 -1.76 6.46
CA TYR A 37 0.72 -3.02 5.68
C TYR A 37 0.93 -2.78 4.19
N THR A 38 0.34 -1.71 3.64
CA THR A 38 0.49 -1.37 2.22
C THR A 38 1.87 -0.79 1.92
N ARG A 39 2.43 0.02 2.85
CA ARG A 39 3.71 0.71 2.65
C ARG A 39 4.93 -0.22 2.73
N THR A 40 4.93 -1.17 3.68
CA THR A 40 5.99 -2.19 3.77
C THR A 40 5.99 -3.08 2.53
N ARG A 41 4.79 -3.45 2.05
CA ARG A 41 4.64 -4.21 0.80
C ARG A 41 5.11 -3.42 -0.42
N ALA A 42 4.87 -2.12 -0.48
CA ALA A 42 5.33 -1.26 -1.58
C ALA A 42 6.87 -1.20 -1.66
N VAL A 43 7.55 -1.06 -0.51
CA VAL A 43 9.03 -1.06 -0.46
C VAL A 43 9.59 -2.44 -0.82
N VAL A 44 9.00 -3.51 -0.28
CA VAL A 44 9.40 -4.89 -0.61
C VAL A 44 9.19 -5.18 -2.10
N SER A 45 8.07 -4.75 -2.69
CA SER A 45 7.82 -4.92 -4.12
C SER A 45 8.83 -4.16 -4.98
N PHE A 46 9.22 -2.95 -4.57
CA PHE A 46 10.24 -2.18 -5.29
C PHE A 46 11.60 -2.87 -5.24
N PHE A 47 11.97 -3.43 -4.09
CA PHE A 47 13.23 -4.16 -3.93
C PHE A 47 13.26 -5.44 -4.76
N ILE A 48 12.17 -6.23 -4.73
CA ILE A 48 12.00 -7.44 -5.55
C ILE A 48 12.03 -7.09 -7.04
N PHE A 49 11.42 -5.98 -7.44
CA PHE A 49 11.46 -5.48 -8.81
C PHE A 49 12.88 -5.19 -9.27
N CYS A 50 13.67 -4.45 -8.48
CA CYS A 50 15.07 -4.17 -8.81
C CYS A 50 15.92 -5.44 -8.94
N ILE A 51 15.72 -6.40 -8.03
CA ILE A 51 16.41 -7.70 -8.07
C ILE A 51 16.01 -8.48 -9.33
N GLY A 52 14.71 -8.54 -9.66
CA GLY A 52 14.21 -9.21 -10.86
C GLY A 52 14.74 -8.57 -12.14
N LEU A 53 14.80 -7.24 -12.19
CA LEU A 53 15.33 -6.47 -13.32
C LEU A 53 16.83 -6.74 -13.54
N LEU A 54 17.63 -6.71 -12.47
CA LEU A 54 19.06 -7.05 -12.55
C LEU A 54 19.27 -8.49 -13.01
N THR A 55 18.51 -9.44 -12.46
CA THR A 55 18.56 -10.86 -12.85
C THR A 55 18.22 -11.04 -14.32
N MET A 56 17.22 -10.30 -14.82
CA MET A 56 16.80 -10.32 -16.21
C MET A 56 17.92 -9.83 -17.13
N PHE A 57 18.58 -8.72 -16.80
CA PHE A 57 19.74 -8.23 -17.56
C PHE A 57 20.91 -9.21 -17.55
N SER A 58 21.18 -9.87 -16.41
CA SER A 58 22.26 -10.85 -16.31
C SER A 58 21.98 -12.15 -17.08
N THR A 59 20.71 -12.56 -17.18
CA THR A 59 20.31 -13.86 -17.78
C THR A 59 19.82 -13.74 -19.23
N TYR A 60 19.62 -12.52 -19.74
CA TYR A 60 19.04 -12.24 -21.06
C TYR A 60 19.71 -12.99 -22.21
N ILE A 61 21.02 -13.23 -22.12
CA ILE A 61 21.80 -13.90 -23.16
C ILE A 61 21.56 -15.42 -23.19
N VAL A 62 21.14 -16.04 -22.08
CA VAL A 62 21.12 -17.50 -21.95
C VAL A 62 19.73 -18.10 -22.17
N LEU A 63 18.67 -17.50 -21.60
CA LEU A 63 17.29 -18.02 -21.70
C LEU A 63 16.24 -16.88 -21.91
N PRO A 64 15.76 -16.67 -23.15
CA PRO A 64 14.75 -15.66 -23.48
C PRO A 64 13.41 -15.83 -22.74
N THR A 65 13.08 -17.05 -22.31
CA THR A 65 11.86 -17.36 -21.57
C THR A 65 11.85 -16.75 -20.16
N ILE A 66 13.00 -16.71 -19.48
CA ILE A 66 13.14 -16.07 -18.16
C ILE A 66 12.98 -14.55 -18.30
N ALA A 67 13.52 -13.99 -19.38
CA ALA A 67 13.33 -12.59 -19.74
C ALA A 67 11.84 -12.23 -19.90
N LEU A 68 11.06 -13.05 -20.60
CA LEU A 68 9.62 -12.86 -20.77
C LEU A 68 8.87 -12.89 -19.42
N VAL A 69 9.20 -13.84 -18.54
CA VAL A 69 8.58 -13.94 -17.21
C VAL A 69 8.96 -12.74 -16.33
N GLY A 70 10.22 -12.33 -16.35
CA GLY A 70 10.68 -11.14 -15.63
C GLY A 70 9.95 -9.88 -16.09
N PHE A 71 9.75 -9.73 -17.40
CA PHE A 71 8.96 -8.64 -17.97
C PHE A 71 7.48 -8.68 -17.50
N ALA A 72 6.85 -9.86 -17.50
CA ALA A 72 5.47 -9.99 -17.02
C ALA A 72 5.33 -9.61 -15.55
N VAL A 73 6.26 -10.03 -14.69
CA VAL A 73 6.31 -9.65 -13.27
C VAL A 73 6.52 -8.14 -13.10
N MET A 74 7.40 -7.55 -13.91
CA MET A 74 7.63 -6.10 -13.95
C MET A 74 6.35 -5.35 -14.35
N ALA A 75 5.64 -5.81 -15.38
CA ALA A 75 4.40 -5.20 -15.84
C ALA A 75 3.29 -5.26 -14.77
N LEU A 76 3.13 -6.42 -14.12
CA LEU A 76 2.20 -6.59 -12.98
C LEU A 76 2.53 -5.65 -11.82
N SER A 77 3.81 -5.54 -11.46
CA SER A 77 4.25 -4.66 -10.38
C SER A 77 3.97 -3.19 -10.71
N ALA A 78 4.25 -2.77 -11.94
CA ALA A 78 3.96 -1.42 -12.41
C ALA A 78 2.44 -1.13 -12.40
N TYR A 79 1.62 -2.08 -12.85
CA TYR A 79 0.17 -1.97 -12.81
C TYR A 79 -0.36 -1.79 -11.38
N ILE A 80 0.11 -2.59 -10.44
CA ILE A 80 -0.25 -2.49 -9.01
C ILE A 80 0.21 -1.13 -8.44
N PHE A 81 1.41 -0.68 -8.78
CA PHE A 81 1.91 0.62 -8.35
C PHE A 81 1.04 1.78 -8.87
N VAL A 82 0.69 1.77 -10.15
CA VAL A 82 -0.15 2.82 -10.77
C VAL A 82 -1.56 2.81 -10.20
N SER A 83 -2.16 1.63 -10.02
CA SER A 83 -3.51 1.52 -9.43
C SER A 83 -3.54 2.03 -7.98
N ASN A 84 -2.55 1.66 -7.17
CA ASN A 84 -2.44 2.14 -5.79
C ASN A 84 -2.18 3.65 -5.72
N THR A 85 -1.29 4.19 -6.57
CA THR A 85 -1.02 5.64 -6.59
C THR A 85 -2.22 6.45 -7.07
N LYS A 86 -2.98 5.95 -8.06
CA LYS A 86 -4.24 6.58 -8.47
C LYS A 86 -5.28 6.60 -7.36
N ALA A 87 -5.42 5.51 -6.59
CA ALA A 87 -6.33 5.48 -5.45
C ALA A 87 -5.96 6.51 -4.37
N LEU A 88 -4.65 6.69 -4.10
CA LEU A 88 -4.16 7.69 -3.15
C LEU A 88 -4.39 9.13 -3.65
N LEU A 89 -4.07 9.42 -4.91
CA LEU A 89 -4.28 10.76 -5.49
C LEU A 89 -5.76 11.15 -5.51
N ASN A 90 -6.65 10.20 -5.80
CA ASN A 90 -8.09 10.43 -5.77
C ASN A 90 -8.60 10.72 -4.35
N ALA A 91 -8.03 10.08 -3.32
CA ALA A 91 -8.34 10.38 -1.92
C ALA A 91 -7.90 11.80 -1.51
N GLU A 92 -6.85 12.32 -2.12
CA GLU A 92 -6.31 13.66 -1.87
C GLU A 92 -6.91 14.74 -2.81
N ASN A 93 -7.89 14.38 -3.65
CA ASN A 93 -8.51 15.22 -4.68
C ASN A 93 -7.48 15.87 -5.64
N ILE A 94 -6.37 15.19 -5.87
CA ILE A 94 -5.31 15.62 -6.78
C ILE A 94 -5.59 14.98 -8.13
N ASN A 95 -6.07 15.77 -9.08
CA ASN A 95 -6.38 15.31 -10.44
C ASN A 95 -5.14 15.27 -11.36
N GLU A 96 -4.02 15.82 -10.89
CA GLU A 96 -2.79 15.94 -11.67
C GLU A 96 -1.82 14.80 -11.37
N TRP A 97 -1.42 14.06 -12.40
CA TRP A 97 -0.43 12.99 -12.25
C TRP A 97 0.98 13.57 -12.34
N ASN A 98 1.40 14.30 -11.31
CA ASN A 98 2.73 14.92 -11.23
C ASN A 98 3.73 14.00 -10.50
N PHE A 99 4.87 13.72 -11.11
CA PHE A 99 5.94 12.90 -10.50
C PHE A 99 6.41 13.45 -9.15
N LYS A 100 6.47 14.78 -9.00
CA LYS A 100 6.79 15.41 -7.70
C LYS A 100 5.73 15.12 -6.66
N GLN A 101 4.45 15.09 -7.02
CA GLN A 101 3.37 14.79 -6.08
C GLN A 101 3.36 13.30 -5.71
N VAL A 102 3.49 12.40 -6.68
CA VAL A 102 3.63 10.96 -6.40
C VAL A 102 4.83 10.70 -5.49
N TYR A 103 5.98 11.31 -5.79
CA TYR A 103 7.16 11.21 -4.94
C TYR A 103 6.94 11.82 -3.55
N THR A 104 6.22 12.94 -3.45
CA THR A 104 5.89 13.57 -2.17
C THR A 104 4.92 12.71 -1.37
N VAL A 105 3.85 12.17 -1.95
CA VAL A 105 2.92 11.24 -1.29
C VAL A 105 3.64 9.98 -0.80
N LEU A 106 4.60 9.48 -1.58
CA LEU A 106 5.42 8.34 -1.17
C LEU A 106 6.47 8.69 -0.10
N ARG A 107 7.06 9.89 -0.15
CA ARG A 107 8.15 10.35 0.72
C ARG A 107 7.66 10.97 2.03
N ASN A 108 6.55 11.70 2.00
CA ASN A 108 6.10 12.52 3.12
C ASN A 108 5.54 11.61 4.20
N LYS A 109 6.37 11.39 5.21
CA LYS A 109 6.00 10.80 6.50
C LYS A 109 5.33 11.94 7.26
N ASP A 110 4.00 11.96 7.29
CA ASP A 110 3.11 12.84 8.09
C ASP A 110 3.83 13.91 8.94
N ASN A 111 4.22 15.04 8.32
CA ASN A 111 4.61 16.25 9.04
C ASN A 111 3.42 17.23 9.21
N SER A 112 2.23 16.88 8.70
CA SER A 112 1.00 17.63 8.89
C SER A 112 0.29 17.33 10.22
N ARG A 113 0.81 16.39 11.03
CA ARG A 113 0.26 16.06 12.36
C ARG A 113 0.94 16.80 13.52
N GLN A 114 1.65 17.91 13.24
CA GLN A 114 2.19 18.81 14.25
C GLN A 114 1.98 20.28 13.83
N SER A 115 0.74 20.76 13.86
CA SER A 115 0.39 22.17 14.10
C SER A 115 -1.08 22.27 14.47
#